data_AF-A0A7J3S9J5-F1
#
_entry.id   AF-A0A7J3S9J5-F1
#
_cell.length_a   1.000
_cell.length_b   1.000
_cell.length_c   1.000
_cell.angle_alpha   90.00
_cell.angle_beta   90.00
_cell.angle_gamma   90.00
#
_symmetry.space_group_name_H-M   'P 1'
#
loop_
_entity.id
_entity.type
_entity.pdbx_description
1 polymer ?
#
loop_
_entity_poly.entity_id
_entity_poly.type
_entity_poly.pdbx_seq_one_letter_code
_entity_poly.pdbx_strand_id
1 'polypeptide(L)'
;MAQVSAANIEIICNDTGGNITKNYYIRQYTPQHTITRETIAAARNGTPMVVFGKDTGKRVMIIAGVHGNELPPQLAALKLIDYLADKKINGTIYIVPFLIPSSTARSSRYWNDQNPNSIANYKGTPTNRVLELAKERSIKALGDFHSTQPGGTPGEDAVFCSKAPTYESYRIACYISKNSHSRLVAYGKAGLEYPGALEDVCNLAGIPSVTCEVLSPHGMAAPASIDRSFKQMLLFLKYSNVLPDTILTISQAVKSANLIKGYYESHKGLPEDVTINSYDYSMGQVLCLFCKVVVKISSGYASRISMGNVNSAIVSSGSYNPGKIYKSEYLRVAGRILAFIEIYNRAPNYASTSLGRIPFQRLIYMYSKILNFYGFYGRLPGYVTI
;
A
#
# COMPACT_ATOMS: atom_id res chain seq x y z
N MET A 1 4.14 14.70 -16.24
CA MET A 1 3.13 13.62 -16.10
C MET A 1 3.66 12.66 -15.05
N ALA A 2 2.97 12.47 -13.92
CA ALA A 2 3.36 11.44 -12.97
C ALA A 2 3.19 10.09 -13.68
N GLN A 3 4.25 9.30 -13.72
CA GLN A 3 4.23 7.99 -14.33
C GLN A 3 3.25 7.11 -13.53
N VAL A 4 2.04 6.94 -14.07
CA VAL A 4 1.08 5.91 -13.65
C VAL A 4 1.87 4.60 -13.60
N SER A 5 1.77 3.82 -12.53
CA SER A 5 2.30 2.46 -12.54
C SER A 5 1.45 1.68 -13.54
N ALA A 6 1.86 1.66 -14.81
CA ALA A 6 1.17 0.89 -15.83
C ALA A 6 1.16 -0.57 -15.38
N ALA A 7 -0.03 -1.13 -15.22
CA ALA A 7 -0.17 -2.51 -14.83
C ALA A 7 -0.05 -3.41 -16.06
N ASN A 8 0.57 -4.57 -15.89
CA ASN A 8 0.57 -5.63 -16.89
C ASN A 8 -0.34 -6.77 -16.44
N ILE A 9 -0.95 -7.49 -17.38
CA ILE A 9 -1.77 -8.68 -17.09
C ILE A 9 -1.14 -9.88 -17.79
N GLU A 10 -0.72 -10.87 -17.00
CA GLU A 10 -0.15 -12.13 -17.46
C GLU A 10 -1.16 -13.27 -17.23
N ILE A 11 -1.23 -14.25 -18.13
CA ILE A 11 -1.92 -15.51 -17.86
C ILE A 11 -0.91 -16.51 -17.31
N ILE A 12 -1.11 -16.99 -16.09
CA ILE A 12 -0.14 -17.85 -15.41
C ILE A 12 -0.49 -19.35 -15.44
N CYS A 13 -1.76 -19.69 -15.65
CA CYS A 13 -2.25 -21.06 -15.85
C CYS A 13 -3.35 -21.02 -16.92
N ASN A 14 -3.20 -21.71 -18.05
CA ASN A 14 -4.19 -21.68 -19.13
C ASN A 14 -5.42 -22.56 -18.83
N ASP A 15 -5.21 -23.72 -18.18
CA ASP A 15 -6.26 -24.74 -18.00
C ASP A 15 -7.27 -24.43 -16.88
N THR A 16 -7.16 -23.25 -16.26
CA THR A 16 -8.03 -22.82 -15.16
C THR A 16 -9.15 -21.87 -15.61
N GLY A 17 -9.14 -21.44 -16.87
CA GLY A 17 -9.99 -20.37 -17.41
C GLY A 17 -11.49 -20.59 -17.21
N GLY A 18 -12.23 -19.51 -17.01
CA GLY A 18 -13.66 -19.56 -16.77
C GLY A 18 -14.34 -18.19 -16.83
N ASN A 19 -15.62 -18.18 -17.23
CA ASN A 19 -16.40 -16.94 -17.23
C ASN A 19 -16.89 -16.61 -15.80
N ILE A 20 -16.04 -15.90 -15.04
CA ILE A 20 -16.29 -15.53 -13.64
C ILE A 20 -17.57 -14.70 -13.44
N THR A 21 -18.08 -13.99 -14.45
CA THR A 21 -19.30 -13.17 -14.33
C THR A 21 -20.59 -14.00 -14.30
N LYS A 22 -20.49 -15.32 -14.50
CA LYS A 22 -21.58 -16.26 -14.19
C LYS A 22 -21.88 -16.31 -12.70
N ASN A 23 -20.88 -16.06 -11.85
CA ASN A 23 -21.07 -15.97 -10.41
C ASN A 23 -21.84 -14.68 -10.06
N TYR A 24 -22.96 -14.84 -9.35
CA TYR A 24 -23.88 -13.75 -9.00
C TYR A 24 -23.17 -12.63 -8.23
N TYR A 25 -22.44 -12.97 -7.17
CA TYR A 25 -21.79 -11.99 -6.30
C TYR A 25 -20.59 -11.33 -6.96
N ILE A 26 -19.84 -12.08 -7.78
CA ILE A 26 -18.78 -11.48 -8.59
C ILE A 26 -19.37 -10.43 -9.53
N ARG A 27 -20.44 -10.76 -10.28
CA ARG A 27 -21.11 -9.80 -11.16
C ARG A 27 -21.65 -8.58 -10.41
N GLN A 28 -22.20 -8.79 -9.20
CA GLN A 28 -22.81 -7.73 -8.41
C GLN A 28 -21.80 -6.73 -7.82
N TYR A 29 -20.66 -7.22 -7.31
CA TYR A 29 -19.72 -6.40 -6.53
C TYR A 29 -18.41 -6.07 -7.26
N THR A 30 -18.26 -6.49 -8.50
CA THR A 30 -17.09 -6.14 -9.33
C THR A 30 -16.96 -4.62 -9.49
N PRO A 31 -15.81 -4.04 -9.13
CA PRO A 31 -15.50 -2.64 -9.41
C PRO A 31 -15.54 -2.28 -10.90
N GLN A 32 -15.91 -1.03 -11.21
CA GLN A 32 -16.06 -0.56 -12.59
C GLN A 32 -14.85 0.29 -13.01
N HIS A 33 -13.72 -0.36 -13.30
CA HIS A 33 -12.51 0.28 -13.82
C HIS A 33 -11.94 -0.51 -15.01
N THR A 34 -11.20 0.15 -15.91
CA THR A 34 -10.69 -0.45 -17.16
C THR A 34 -9.85 -1.71 -16.89
N ILE A 35 -8.85 -1.60 -16.03
CA ILE A 35 -7.98 -2.72 -15.65
C ILE A 35 -8.74 -3.92 -15.05
N THR A 36 -9.81 -3.65 -14.28
CA THR A 36 -10.65 -4.72 -13.71
C THR A 36 -11.41 -5.43 -14.83
N ARG A 37 -11.94 -4.70 -15.82
CA ARG A 37 -12.59 -5.31 -17.00
C ARG A 37 -11.63 -6.17 -17.81
N GLU A 38 -10.41 -5.70 -18.02
CA GLU A 38 -9.35 -6.45 -18.71
C GLU A 38 -8.96 -7.71 -17.93
N THR A 39 -8.82 -7.60 -16.61
CA THR A 39 -8.54 -8.74 -15.72
C THR A 39 -9.64 -9.80 -15.78
N ILE A 40 -10.90 -9.38 -15.81
CA ILE A 40 -12.06 -10.27 -15.96
C ILE A 40 -12.13 -10.91 -17.34
N ALA A 41 -11.79 -10.16 -18.40
CA ALA A 41 -11.71 -10.71 -19.74
C ALA A 41 -10.60 -11.79 -19.83
N ALA A 42 -9.43 -11.50 -19.26
CA ALA A 42 -8.30 -12.41 -19.17
C ALA A 42 -8.65 -13.72 -18.43
N ALA A 43 -9.48 -13.65 -17.38
CA ALA A 43 -9.94 -14.81 -16.61
C ALA A 43 -10.64 -15.90 -17.45
N ARG A 44 -11.16 -15.56 -18.63
CA ARG A 44 -11.76 -16.53 -19.56
C ARG A 44 -10.74 -17.48 -20.17
N ASN A 45 -9.49 -17.03 -20.30
CA ASN A 45 -8.42 -17.75 -21.00
C ASN A 45 -7.46 -18.45 -20.04
N GLY A 46 -7.58 -18.22 -18.73
CA GLY A 46 -6.70 -18.78 -17.72
C GLY A 46 -6.67 -17.91 -16.47
N THR A 47 -5.76 -18.22 -15.54
CA THR A 47 -5.52 -17.46 -14.31
C THR A 47 -4.85 -16.11 -14.62
N PRO A 48 -5.52 -14.96 -14.42
CA PRO A 48 -4.90 -13.67 -14.62
C PRO A 48 -4.05 -13.29 -13.40
N MET A 49 -2.85 -12.78 -13.66
CA MET A 49 -1.99 -12.13 -12.68
C MET A 49 -1.75 -10.69 -13.12
N VAL A 50 -2.16 -9.75 -12.28
CA VAL A 50 -1.96 -8.31 -12.50
C VAL A 50 -0.67 -7.86 -11.79
N VAL A 51 0.21 -7.19 -12.52
CA VAL A 51 1.52 -6.76 -12.02
C VAL A 51 1.59 -5.25 -11.97
N PHE A 52 1.93 -4.70 -10.81
CA PHE A 52 2.21 -3.27 -10.63
C PHE A 52 3.63 -3.02 -10.16
N GLY A 53 4.23 -1.91 -10.56
CA GLY A 53 5.59 -1.51 -10.18
C GLY A 53 6.56 -1.54 -11.37
N LYS A 54 7.88 -1.54 -11.10
CA LYS A 54 8.93 -1.43 -12.15
C LYS A 54 9.85 -2.66 -12.22
N ASP A 55 9.43 -3.80 -11.69
CA ASP A 55 10.26 -5.02 -11.54
C ASP A 55 11.61 -4.81 -10.83
N THR A 56 11.73 -3.73 -10.06
CA THR A 56 12.87 -3.37 -9.23
C THR A 56 12.45 -3.29 -7.76
N GLY A 57 13.39 -3.42 -6.83
CA GLY A 57 13.11 -3.37 -5.40
C GLY A 57 12.44 -4.64 -4.85
N LYS A 58 11.68 -4.50 -3.76
CA LYS A 58 11.04 -5.64 -3.07
C LYS A 58 9.83 -6.13 -3.85
N ARG A 59 9.72 -7.45 -4.01
CA ARG A 59 8.65 -8.11 -4.78
C ARG A 59 7.74 -8.90 -3.85
N VAL A 60 6.43 -8.68 -3.92
CA VAL A 60 5.44 -9.37 -3.08
C VAL A 60 4.24 -9.85 -3.88
N MET A 61 3.59 -10.90 -3.40
CA MET A 61 2.51 -11.57 -4.11
C MET A 61 1.25 -11.67 -3.24
N ILE A 62 0.09 -11.41 -3.83
CA ILE A 62 -1.24 -11.55 -3.24
C ILE A 62 -2.00 -12.57 -4.08
N ILE A 63 -2.51 -13.60 -3.43
CA ILE A 63 -3.29 -14.66 -4.06
C ILE A 63 -4.68 -14.70 -3.43
N ALA A 64 -5.69 -14.79 -4.28
CA ALA A 64 -7.06 -15.07 -3.89
C ALA A 64 -7.67 -16.12 -4.83
N GLY A 65 -8.75 -16.76 -4.39
CA GLY A 65 -9.49 -17.72 -5.21
C GLY A 65 -8.76 -19.05 -5.40
N VAL A 66 -7.92 -19.45 -4.44
CA VAL A 66 -7.46 -20.84 -4.29
C VAL A 66 -8.69 -21.75 -4.20
N HIS A 67 -9.67 -21.37 -3.37
CA HIS A 67 -11.02 -21.92 -3.38
C HIS A 67 -11.97 -20.96 -4.10
N GLY A 68 -12.61 -21.43 -5.17
CA GLY A 68 -13.50 -20.60 -5.99
C GLY A 68 -14.79 -20.16 -5.28
N ASN A 69 -15.20 -20.85 -4.22
CA ASN A 69 -16.35 -20.50 -3.39
C ASN A 69 -16.05 -19.48 -2.29
N GLU A 70 -14.81 -19.01 -2.15
CA GLU A 70 -14.44 -18.02 -1.14
C GLU A 70 -14.34 -16.64 -1.81
N LEU A 71 -15.51 -16.01 -1.98
CA LEU A 71 -15.69 -14.87 -2.88
C LEU A 71 -15.17 -13.51 -2.35
N PRO A 72 -15.26 -13.18 -1.04
CA PRO A 72 -14.80 -11.88 -0.53
C PRO A 72 -13.34 -11.52 -0.89
N PRO A 73 -12.33 -12.40 -0.71
CA PRO A 73 -10.95 -12.06 -1.07
C PRO A 73 -10.75 -11.85 -2.58
N GLN A 74 -11.50 -12.55 -3.42
CA GLN A 74 -11.41 -12.40 -4.87
C GLN A 74 -11.90 -11.00 -5.31
N LEU A 75 -13.02 -10.55 -4.74
CA LEU A 75 -13.54 -9.19 -4.95
C LEU A 75 -12.64 -8.12 -4.31
N ALA A 76 -12.05 -8.41 -3.15
CA ALA A 76 -11.09 -7.52 -2.50
C ALA A 76 -9.81 -7.35 -3.34
N ALA A 77 -9.35 -8.42 -4.01
CA ALA A 77 -8.22 -8.35 -4.93
C ALA A 77 -8.53 -7.48 -6.16
N LEU A 78 -9.73 -7.55 -6.74
CA LEU A 78 -10.16 -6.61 -7.79
C LEU A 78 -10.21 -5.16 -7.28
N LYS A 79 -10.77 -4.94 -6.08
CA LYS A 79 -10.77 -3.63 -5.43
C LYS A 79 -9.35 -3.10 -5.20
N LEU A 80 -8.42 -3.99 -4.88
CA LEU A 80 -7.01 -3.66 -4.72
C LEU A 80 -6.33 -3.30 -6.03
N ILE A 81 -6.58 -4.05 -7.10
CA ILE A 81 -6.10 -3.73 -8.45
C ILE A 81 -6.53 -2.30 -8.82
N ASP A 82 -7.80 -1.95 -8.63
CA ASP A 82 -8.29 -0.59 -8.88
C ASP A 82 -7.63 0.45 -7.98
N TYR A 83 -7.48 0.15 -6.68
CA TYR A 83 -6.83 1.04 -5.72
C TYR A 83 -5.38 1.34 -6.11
N LEU A 84 -4.66 0.39 -6.71
CA LEU A 84 -3.25 0.54 -7.07
C LEU A 84 -3.02 1.23 -8.41
N ALA A 85 -4.04 1.32 -9.27
CA ALA A 85 -3.92 1.85 -10.63
C ALA A 85 -3.31 3.26 -10.70
N ASP A 86 -3.51 4.09 -9.67
CA ASP A 86 -3.00 5.46 -9.58
C ASP A 86 -1.94 5.66 -8.47
N LYS A 87 -1.41 4.59 -7.88
CA LYS A 87 -0.53 4.66 -6.70
C LYS A 87 0.95 4.54 -7.08
N LYS A 88 1.79 5.31 -6.37
CA LYS A 88 3.24 5.10 -6.39
C LYS A 88 3.55 3.81 -5.61
N ILE A 89 4.37 2.95 -6.21
CA ILE A 89 4.76 1.65 -5.64
C ILE A 89 6.27 1.61 -5.49
N ASN A 90 6.75 1.20 -4.32
CA ASN A 90 8.17 1.01 -4.00
C ASN A 90 8.53 -0.48 -4.06
N GLY A 91 8.64 -1.01 -5.27
CA GLY A 91 8.80 -2.45 -5.47
C GLY A 91 7.97 -2.96 -6.65
N THR A 92 7.57 -4.22 -6.54
CA THR A 92 6.63 -4.87 -7.47
C THR A 92 5.59 -5.69 -6.71
N ILE A 93 4.33 -5.56 -7.11
CA ILE A 93 3.19 -6.24 -6.52
C ILE A 93 2.56 -7.12 -7.58
N TYR A 94 2.48 -8.42 -7.31
CA TYR A 94 1.81 -9.41 -8.16
C TYR A 94 0.48 -9.78 -7.50
N ILE A 95 -0.64 -9.66 -8.22
CA ILE A 95 -1.98 -9.94 -7.70
C ILE A 95 -2.67 -10.98 -8.58
N VAL A 96 -3.03 -12.10 -7.99
CA VAL A 96 -3.87 -13.13 -8.62
C VAL A 96 -5.25 -13.07 -7.97
N PRO A 97 -6.24 -12.37 -8.57
CA PRO A 97 -7.57 -12.22 -7.97
C PRO A 97 -8.41 -13.51 -8.04
N PHE A 98 -8.12 -14.38 -9.01
CA PHE A 98 -8.82 -15.63 -9.23
C PHE A 98 -7.81 -16.71 -9.60
N LEU A 99 -7.29 -17.47 -8.63
CA LEU A 99 -6.33 -18.54 -8.96
C LEU A 99 -6.97 -19.59 -9.89
N ILE A 100 -8.25 -19.91 -9.70
CA ILE A 100 -8.96 -20.89 -10.52
C ILE A 100 -10.29 -20.30 -11.03
N PRO A 101 -10.27 -19.48 -12.12
CA PRO A 101 -11.45 -18.80 -12.63
C PRO A 101 -12.66 -19.71 -12.92
N SER A 102 -12.44 -20.94 -13.39
CA SER A 102 -13.51 -21.93 -13.60
C SER A 102 -14.19 -22.38 -12.31
N SER A 103 -13.45 -22.46 -11.20
CA SER A 103 -14.00 -22.74 -9.87
C SER A 103 -14.74 -21.53 -9.31
N THR A 104 -14.21 -20.31 -9.52
CA THR A 104 -14.92 -19.06 -9.17
C THR A 104 -16.27 -18.95 -9.87
N ALA A 105 -16.30 -19.19 -11.18
CA ALA A 105 -17.50 -19.12 -12.00
C ALA A 105 -18.61 -20.08 -11.52
N ARG A 106 -18.23 -21.22 -10.94
CA ARG A 106 -19.13 -22.26 -10.42
C ARG A 106 -19.33 -22.20 -8.91
N SER A 107 -18.66 -21.28 -8.21
CA SER A 107 -18.62 -21.26 -6.75
C SER A 107 -18.19 -22.61 -6.16
N SER A 108 -17.13 -23.21 -6.72
CA SER A 108 -16.59 -24.52 -6.32
C SER A 108 -15.36 -24.36 -5.42
N ARG A 109 -15.28 -25.20 -4.38
CA ARG A 109 -14.07 -25.34 -3.56
C ARG A 109 -12.97 -26.13 -4.27
N TYR A 110 -13.36 -27.17 -5.01
CA TYR A 110 -12.46 -28.15 -5.60
C TYR A 110 -12.13 -27.79 -7.06
N TRP A 111 -10.95 -28.20 -7.50
CA TRP A 111 -10.50 -28.20 -8.90
C TRP A 111 -10.07 -29.61 -9.27
N ASN A 112 -10.68 -30.18 -10.31
CA ASN A 112 -10.46 -31.57 -10.73
C ASN A 112 -10.57 -32.56 -9.55
N ASP A 113 -11.64 -32.40 -8.75
CA ASP A 113 -11.94 -33.20 -7.55
C ASP A 113 -10.88 -33.16 -6.44
N GLN A 114 -9.89 -32.26 -6.55
CA GLN A 114 -8.84 -32.07 -5.56
C GLN A 114 -8.98 -30.73 -4.85
N ASN A 115 -8.60 -30.70 -3.58
CA ASN A 115 -8.53 -29.46 -2.82
C ASN A 115 -7.24 -28.72 -3.21
N PRO A 116 -7.32 -27.56 -3.89
CA PRO A 116 -6.14 -26.84 -4.34
C PRO A 116 -5.20 -26.43 -3.19
N ASN A 117 -5.75 -26.19 -1.99
CA ASN A 117 -4.99 -25.85 -0.80
C ASN A 117 -4.49 -27.08 0.00
N SER A 118 -4.40 -28.24 -0.65
CA SER A 118 -3.73 -29.43 -0.11
C SER A 118 -2.74 -30.04 -1.10
N ILE A 119 -2.54 -29.38 -2.25
CA ILE A 119 -1.76 -29.92 -3.37
C ILE A 119 -0.74 -28.93 -3.95
N ALA A 120 -0.37 -27.87 -3.22
CA ALA A 120 0.60 -26.87 -3.69
C ALA A 120 2.02 -27.46 -3.88
N ASN A 121 2.31 -28.61 -3.27
CA ASN A 121 3.55 -29.37 -3.43
C ASN A 121 3.56 -30.31 -4.65
N TYR A 122 2.43 -30.50 -5.34
CA TYR A 122 2.36 -31.39 -6.52
C TYR A 122 2.56 -30.60 -7.80
N LYS A 123 3.53 -31.02 -8.62
CA LYS A 123 3.85 -30.34 -9.88
C LYS A 123 2.65 -30.27 -10.82
N GLY A 124 2.46 -29.12 -11.46
CA GLY A 124 1.41 -28.91 -12.47
C GLY A 124 0.04 -28.55 -11.92
N THR A 125 -0.12 -28.44 -10.58
CA THR A 125 -1.35 -27.89 -10.00
C THR A 125 -1.34 -26.35 -10.05
N PRO A 126 -2.51 -25.68 -10.04
CA PRO A 126 -2.57 -24.22 -10.02
C PRO A 126 -1.84 -23.59 -8.83
N THR A 127 -1.94 -24.18 -7.63
CA THR A 127 -1.24 -23.70 -6.43
C THR A 127 0.25 -23.97 -6.49
N ASN A 128 0.70 -25.06 -7.13
CA ASN A 128 2.12 -25.28 -7.38
C ASN A 128 2.70 -24.27 -8.38
N ARG A 129 1.94 -23.88 -9.41
CA ARG A 129 2.40 -22.84 -10.34
C ARG A 129 2.64 -21.51 -9.64
N VAL A 130 1.86 -21.18 -8.60
CA VAL A 130 2.12 -20.01 -7.75
C VAL A 130 3.45 -20.13 -7.03
N LEU A 131 3.77 -21.28 -6.44
CA LEU A 131 5.08 -21.52 -5.80
C LEU A 131 6.24 -21.36 -6.79
N GLU A 132 6.11 -21.93 -7.99
CA GLU A 132 7.13 -21.82 -9.04
C GLU A 132 7.34 -20.35 -9.41
N LEU A 133 6.27 -19.60 -9.68
CA LEU A 133 6.33 -18.17 -9.97
C LEU A 133 6.91 -17.37 -8.82
N ALA A 134 6.58 -17.72 -7.58
CA ALA A 134 7.13 -17.04 -6.40
C ALA A 134 8.66 -17.18 -6.34
N LYS A 135 9.19 -18.35 -6.70
CA LYS A 135 10.64 -18.58 -6.85
C LYS A 135 11.22 -17.85 -8.07
N GLU A 136 10.62 -18.01 -9.25
CA GLU A 136 11.06 -17.40 -10.51
C GLU A 136 11.15 -15.87 -10.40
N ARG A 137 10.17 -15.25 -9.73
CA ARG A 137 10.10 -13.79 -9.53
C ARG A 137 10.84 -13.32 -8.28
N SER A 138 11.44 -14.22 -7.49
CA SER A 138 12.14 -13.88 -6.24
C SER A 138 11.24 -13.12 -5.24
N ILE A 139 10.00 -13.58 -5.07
CA ILE A 139 9.03 -13.03 -4.14
C ILE A 139 9.56 -13.09 -2.71
N LYS A 140 9.45 -11.97 -2.00
CA LYS A 140 9.96 -11.79 -0.62
C LYS A 140 8.90 -12.01 0.45
N ALA A 141 7.62 -11.93 0.08
CA ALA A 141 6.50 -12.29 0.94
C ALA A 141 5.27 -12.62 0.08
N LEU A 142 4.47 -13.59 0.52
CA LEU A 142 3.21 -13.98 -0.13
C LEU A 142 2.04 -13.93 0.87
N GLY A 143 0.91 -13.36 0.45
CA GLY A 143 -0.34 -13.43 1.19
C GLY A 143 -1.36 -14.27 0.44
N ASP A 144 -1.88 -15.31 1.08
CA ASP A 144 -2.92 -16.19 0.57
C ASP A 144 -4.25 -15.87 1.27
N PHE A 145 -5.21 -15.30 0.53
CA PHE A 145 -6.42 -14.70 1.08
C PHE A 145 -7.66 -15.55 0.79
N HIS A 146 -8.34 -15.93 1.87
CA HIS A 146 -9.45 -16.87 1.95
C HIS A 146 -10.66 -16.24 2.65
N SER A 147 -11.75 -17.00 2.75
CA SER A 147 -12.86 -16.69 3.64
C SER A 147 -13.31 -17.91 4.42
N THR A 148 -13.61 -17.72 5.70
CA THR A 148 -14.06 -18.78 6.59
C THR A 148 -15.57 -18.68 6.82
N GLN A 149 -16.27 -19.82 6.76
CA GLN A 149 -17.71 -19.87 7.01
C GLN A 149 -18.03 -19.72 8.51
N PRO A 150 -19.16 -19.10 8.89
CA PRO A 150 -19.65 -19.11 10.26
C PRO A 150 -19.74 -20.54 10.82
N GLY A 151 -19.23 -20.76 12.03
CA GLY A 151 -19.14 -22.10 12.65
C GLY A 151 -18.06 -23.01 12.04
N GLY A 152 -17.31 -22.53 11.04
CA GLY A 152 -16.12 -23.19 10.51
C GLY A 152 -14.90 -23.02 11.40
N THR A 153 -13.76 -23.53 10.95
CA THR A 153 -12.46 -23.24 11.57
C THR A 153 -11.73 -22.23 10.67
N PRO A 154 -11.45 -21.00 11.14
CA PRO A 154 -11.68 -20.50 12.50
C PRO A 154 -13.10 -19.94 12.75
N GLY A 155 -13.91 -19.67 11.72
CA GLY A 155 -15.27 -19.14 11.90
C GLY A 155 -15.32 -17.68 12.38
N GLU A 156 -14.20 -16.98 12.28
CA GLU A 156 -14.00 -15.56 12.58
C GLU A 156 -12.89 -14.99 11.69
N ASP A 157 -12.77 -13.67 11.58
CA ASP A 157 -11.64 -13.08 10.87
C ASP A 157 -10.31 -13.48 11.54
N ALA A 158 -9.37 -14.03 10.77
CA ALA A 158 -8.12 -14.55 11.31
C ALA A 158 -6.92 -14.37 10.36
N VAL A 159 -5.72 -14.48 10.92
CA VAL A 159 -4.47 -14.53 10.17
C VAL A 159 -3.66 -15.72 10.68
N PHE A 160 -3.44 -16.67 9.80
CA PHE A 160 -2.70 -17.90 9.99
C PHE A 160 -1.25 -17.72 9.54
N CYS A 161 -0.34 -18.39 10.26
CA CYS A 161 1.06 -18.48 9.86
C CYS A 161 1.76 -19.65 10.55
N SER A 162 2.87 -20.07 9.96
CA SER A 162 3.86 -20.95 10.58
C SER A 162 5.11 -20.18 11.04
N LYS A 163 5.58 -20.42 12.26
CA LYS A 163 6.80 -19.74 12.81
C LYS A 163 8.10 -20.23 12.19
N ALA A 164 8.15 -21.47 11.71
CA ALA A 164 9.32 -22.08 11.10
C ALA A 164 8.96 -22.66 9.71
N PRO A 165 9.88 -22.59 8.72
CA PRO A 165 11.26 -22.10 8.83
C PRO A 165 11.39 -20.57 8.72
N THR A 166 10.35 -19.87 8.27
CA THR A 166 10.38 -18.41 8.03
C THR A 166 9.67 -17.65 9.14
N TYR A 167 10.40 -17.28 10.20
CA TYR A 167 9.85 -16.50 11.33
C TYR A 167 9.25 -15.15 10.91
N GLU A 168 9.67 -14.63 9.76
CA GLU A 168 9.10 -13.43 9.16
C GLU A 168 7.58 -13.57 8.87
N SER A 169 7.09 -14.78 8.56
CA SER A 169 5.64 -15.06 8.43
C SER A 169 4.87 -14.72 9.69
N TYR A 170 5.41 -15.08 10.85
CA TYR A 170 4.81 -14.73 12.14
C TYR A 170 4.78 -13.23 12.38
N ARG A 171 5.81 -12.48 11.96
CA ARG A 171 5.83 -11.01 12.08
C ARG A 171 4.81 -10.34 11.17
N ILE A 172 4.70 -10.81 9.92
CA ILE A 172 3.66 -10.37 8.98
C ILE A 172 2.28 -10.61 9.61
N ALA A 173 2.02 -11.83 10.10
CA ALA A 173 0.74 -12.22 10.68
C ALA A 173 0.40 -11.39 11.93
N CYS A 174 1.36 -11.17 12.83
CA CYS A 174 1.20 -10.30 14.00
C CYS A 174 0.81 -8.87 13.60
N TYR A 175 1.48 -8.31 12.58
CA TYR A 175 1.18 -6.96 12.11
C TYR A 175 -0.24 -6.89 11.53
N ILE A 176 -0.62 -7.83 10.66
CA ILE A 176 -1.96 -7.83 10.04
C ILE A 176 -3.02 -8.05 11.12
N SER A 177 -2.88 -9.06 11.98
CA SER A 177 -3.81 -9.36 13.07
C SER A 177 -4.05 -8.14 13.95
N LYS A 178 -2.98 -7.52 14.47
CA LYS A 178 -3.09 -6.33 15.34
C LYS A 178 -3.83 -5.17 14.68
N ASN A 179 -3.55 -4.89 13.41
CA ASN A 179 -4.09 -3.71 12.72
C ASN A 179 -5.43 -3.96 12.01
N SER A 180 -5.81 -5.23 11.79
CA SER A 180 -7.11 -5.62 11.26
C SER A 180 -8.13 -5.94 12.35
N HIS A 181 -7.67 -6.27 13.57
CA HIS A 181 -8.44 -6.92 14.64
C HIS A 181 -8.86 -8.36 14.32
N SER A 182 -8.13 -9.02 13.42
CA SER A 182 -8.29 -10.45 13.15
C SER A 182 -7.58 -11.27 14.22
N ARG A 183 -8.10 -12.45 14.57
CA ARG A 183 -7.42 -13.40 15.44
C ARG A 183 -6.08 -13.85 14.85
N LEU A 184 -5.03 -13.90 15.66
CA LEU A 184 -3.77 -14.52 15.26
C LEU A 184 -3.83 -16.03 15.51
N VAL A 185 -3.57 -16.83 14.49
CA VAL A 185 -3.39 -18.28 14.61
C VAL A 185 -1.98 -18.61 14.14
N ALA A 186 -1.11 -19.00 15.07
CA ALA A 186 0.31 -19.23 14.78
C ALA A 186 0.72 -20.65 15.17
N TYR A 187 1.19 -21.41 14.18
CA TYR A 187 1.69 -22.77 14.36
C TYR A 187 3.21 -22.80 14.52
N GLY A 188 3.70 -23.92 15.05
CA GLY A 188 5.12 -24.11 15.31
C GLY A 188 5.95 -24.25 14.03
N LYS A 189 5.45 -25.02 13.06
CA LYS A 189 6.21 -25.43 11.87
C LYS A 189 5.28 -25.64 10.68
N ALA A 190 5.71 -25.12 9.53
CA ALA A 190 4.97 -25.25 8.29
C ALA A 190 4.80 -26.70 7.84
N GLY A 191 3.60 -27.03 7.38
CA GLY A 191 3.22 -28.30 6.79
C GLY A 191 2.82 -29.38 7.80
N LEU A 192 2.69 -29.05 9.09
CA LEU A 192 2.18 -29.99 10.10
C LEU A 192 0.65 -29.97 10.16
N GLU A 193 0.05 -28.79 10.32
CA GLU A 193 -1.39 -28.64 10.45
C GLU A 193 -2.11 -28.66 9.09
N TYR A 194 -1.49 -28.09 8.06
CA TYR A 194 -2.06 -27.99 6.71
C TYR A 194 -1.08 -28.47 5.63
N PRO A 195 -0.69 -29.76 5.63
CA PRO A 195 0.24 -30.29 4.63
C PRO A 195 -0.27 -30.02 3.20
N GLY A 196 0.61 -29.43 2.38
CA GLY A 196 0.29 -29.09 0.99
C GLY A 196 -0.47 -27.78 0.79
N ALA A 197 -0.79 -27.03 1.86
CA ALA A 197 -1.33 -25.68 1.74
C ALA A 197 -0.30 -24.73 1.12
N LEU A 198 -0.79 -23.75 0.35
CA LEU A 198 0.08 -22.82 -0.37
C LEU A 198 0.97 -22.00 0.57
N GLU A 199 0.42 -21.53 1.68
CA GLU A 199 1.19 -20.83 2.72
C GLU A 199 2.32 -21.69 3.27
N ASP A 200 2.01 -22.92 3.70
CA ASP A 200 2.98 -23.85 4.27
C ASP A 200 4.08 -24.23 3.26
N VAL A 201 3.70 -24.55 2.01
CA VAL A 201 4.66 -24.93 0.97
C VAL A 201 5.57 -23.75 0.59
N CYS A 202 5.06 -22.53 0.56
CA CYS A 202 5.88 -21.33 0.36
C CYS A 202 6.84 -21.07 1.54
N ASN A 203 6.36 -21.21 2.78
CA ASN A 203 7.20 -21.11 3.98
C ASN A 203 8.35 -22.14 3.91
N LEU A 204 8.04 -23.41 3.62
CA LEU A 204 9.04 -24.48 3.46
C LEU A 204 10.06 -24.19 2.35
N ALA A 205 9.67 -23.42 1.33
CA ALA A 205 10.56 -22.95 0.26
C ALA A 205 11.36 -21.68 0.62
N GLY A 206 11.27 -21.19 1.87
CA GLY A 206 11.99 -20.00 2.32
C GLY A 206 11.32 -18.68 1.93
N ILE A 207 10.05 -18.71 1.53
CA ILE A 207 9.27 -17.53 1.15
C ILE A 207 8.28 -17.25 2.30
N PRO A 208 8.49 -16.19 3.11
CA PRO A 208 7.57 -15.83 4.18
C PRO A 208 6.14 -15.68 3.65
N SER A 209 5.21 -16.42 4.21
CA SER A 209 3.83 -16.47 3.73
C SER A 209 2.83 -16.48 4.88
N VAL A 210 1.65 -15.93 4.64
CA VAL A 210 0.54 -15.92 5.61
C VAL A 210 -0.77 -16.26 4.92
N THR A 211 -1.68 -16.91 5.65
CA THR A 211 -3.06 -17.10 5.21
C THR A 211 -3.96 -16.13 5.95
N CYS A 212 -4.77 -15.36 5.24
CA CYS A 212 -5.71 -14.41 5.83
C CYS A 212 -7.14 -14.87 5.55
N GLU A 213 -7.96 -14.92 6.59
CA GLU A 213 -9.35 -15.38 6.55
C GLU A 213 -10.27 -14.22 6.94
N VAL A 214 -11.37 -14.05 6.19
CA VAL A 214 -12.49 -13.20 6.62
C VAL A 214 -13.77 -14.01 6.77
N LEU A 215 -14.54 -13.71 7.80
CA LEU A 215 -15.82 -14.36 8.06
C LEU A 215 -16.84 -14.05 6.95
N SER A 216 -17.23 -15.08 6.20
CA SER A 216 -18.29 -15.06 5.20
C SER A 216 -18.77 -16.48 4.88
N PRO A 217 -20.07 -16.74 4.75
CA PRO A 217 -20.55 -18.01 4.22
C PRO A 217 -19.93 -18.29 2.84
N HIS A 218 -19.51 -19.54 2.63
CA HIS A 218 -18.99 -19.96 1.33
C HIS A 218 -20.03 -19.77 0.23
N GLY A 219 -19.59 -19.30 -0.93
CA GLY A 219 -20.40 -18.96 -2.08
C GLY A 219 -21.14 -17.64 -1.97
N MET A 220 -20.94 -16.89 -0.88
CA MET A 220 -21.54 -15.58 -0.66
C MET A 220 -20.48 -14.50 -0.50
N ALA A 221 -20.86 -13.26 -0.84
CA ALA A 221 -20.08 -12.08 -0.50
C ALA A 221 -21.00 -10.95 -0.04
N ALA A 222 -20.49 -10.13 0.87
CA ALA A 222 -21.11 -8.87 1.29
C ALA A 222 -20.06 -7.75 1.36
N PRO A 223 -20.44 -6.47 1.15
CA PRO A 223 -19.50 -5.35 1.18
C PRO A 223 -18.58 -5.34 2.41
N ALA A 224 -19.12 -5.62 3.60
CA ALA A 224 -18.33 -5.66 4.83
C ALA A 224 -17.23 -6.75 4.82
N SER A 225 -17.52 -7.95 4.29
CA SER A 225 -16.51 -9.03 4.18
C SER A 225 -15.42 -8.69 3.15
N ILE A 226 -15.81 -8.04 2.04
CA ILE A 226 -14.89 -7.58 1.00
C ILE A 226 -13.96 -6.51 1.56
N ASP A 227 -14.49 -5.55 2.33
CA ASP A 227 -13.72 -4.47 2.94
C ASP A 227 -12.72 -4.97 3.98
N ARG A 228 -13.08 -6.00 4.77
CA ARG A 228 -12.16 -6.60 5.75
C ARG A 228 -11.01 -7.34 5.05
N SER A 229 -11.27 -8.07 3.98
CA SER A 229 -10.22 -8.76 3.22
C SER A 229 -9.32 -7.75 2.49
N PHE A 230 -9.92 -6.70 1.91
CA PHE A 230 -9.17 -5.57 1.34
C PHE A 230 -8.27 -4.90 2.39
N LYS A 231 -8.75 -4.72 3.62
CA LYS A 231 -7.94 -4.20 4.74
C LYS A 231 -6.76 -5.13 5.07
N GLN A 232 -6.96 -6.44 5.14
CA GLN A 232 -5.87 -7.41 5.36
C GLN A 232 -4.82 -7.34 4.24
N MET A 233 -5.24 -7.26 2.97
CA MET A 233 -4.34 -7.10 1.83
C MET A 233 -3.54 -5.80 1.88
N LEU A 234 -4.18 -4.66 2.19
CA LEU A 234 -3.48 -3.39 2.37
C LEU A 234 -2.45 -3.44 3.51
N LEU A 235 -2.77 -4.11 4.62
CA LEU A 235 -1.84 -4.28 5.73
C LEU A 235 -0.65 -5.16 5.36
N PHE A 236 -0.87 -6.22 4.59
CA PHE A 236 0.20 -7.03 4.02
C PHE A 236 1.16 -6.20 3.14
N LEU A 237 0.62 -5.37 2.25
CA LEU A 237 1.43 -4.48 1.40
C LEU A 237 2.17 -3.40 2.20
N LYS A 238 1.52 -2.84 3.23
CA LYS A 238 2.14 -1.86 4.14
C LYS A 238 3.29 -2.46 4.94
N TYR A 239 3.09 -3.64 5.53
CA TYR A 239 4.17 -4.38 6.21
C TYR A 239 5.34 -4.63 5.25
N SER A 240 5.01 -4.97 4.01
CA SER A 240 6.00 -5.24 2.98
C SER A 240 6.77 -4.00 2.53
N ASN A 241 6.37 -2.80 2.93
CA ASN A 241 7.01 -1.53 2.56
C ASN A 241 6.99 -1.25 1.05
N VAL A 242 5.98 -1.79 0.34
CA VAL A 242 5.81 -1.60 -1.11
C VAL A 242 4.79 -0.51 -1.44
N LEU A 243 3.99 -0.10 -0.45
CA LEU A 243 3.17 1.10 -0.50
C LEU A 243 3.84 2.18 0.35
N PRO A 244 4.12 3.38 -0.20
CA PRO A 244 4.73 4.46 0.55
C PRO A 244 3.96 4.73 1.84
N ASP A 245 4.68 4.76 2.98
CA ASP A 245 4.07 5.13 4.25
C ASP A 245 3.62 6.58 4.11
N THR A 246 2.31 6.77 4.03
CA THR A 246 1.74 8.09 3.97
C THR A 246 1.76 8.73 5.35
N ILE A 247 2.12 8.03 6.43
CA ILE A 247 1.91 8.56 7.78
C ILE A 247 3.23 8.92 8.47
N LEU A 248 3.54 10.22 8.49
CA LEU A 248 4.72 10.76 9.16
C LEU A 248 4.40 11.36 10.54
N THR A 249 5.40 11.36 11.42
CA THR A 249 5.36 11.99 12.75
C THR A 249 5.98 13.38 12.71
N ILE A 250 5.68 14.21 13.72
CA ILE A 250 6.31 15.52 13.89
C ILE A 250 7.84 15.38 14.02
N SER A 251 8.32 14.38 14.78
CA SER A 251 9.76 14.15 14.97
C SER A 251 10.48 13.85 13.66
N GLN A 252 9.88 13.04 12.79
CA GLN A 252 10.44 12.76 11.46
C GLN A 252 10.50 14.02 10.60
N ALA A 253 9.44 14.81 10.58
CA ALA A 253 9.43 16.08 9.83
C ALA A 253 10.49 17.07 10.34
N VAL A 254 10.69 17.16 11.66
CA VAL A 254 11.74 18.01 12.26
C VAL A 254 13.14 17.54 11.88
N LYS A 255 13.40 16.22 11.91
CA LYS A 255 14.69 15.67 11.45
C LYS A 255 14.95 16.02 9.98
N SER A 256 13.95 15.86 9.11
CA SER A 256 14.07 16.22 7.70
C SER A 256 14.26 17.72 7.49
N ALA A 257 13.56 18.57 8.26
CA ALA A 257 13.76 20.02 8.23
C ALA A 257 15.19 20.42 8.57
N ASN A 258 15.82 19.75 9.54
CA ASN A 258 17.21 20.01 9.91
C ASN A 258 18.17 19.68 8.75
N LEU A 259 17.97 18.53 8.09
CA LEU A 259 18.78 18.11 6.94
C LEU A 259 18.64 19.09 5.77
N ILE A 260 17.41 19.47 5.42
CA ILE A 260 17.14 20.37 4.28
C ILE A 260 17.65 21.79 4.55
N LYS A 261 17.50 22.29 5.78
CA LYS A 261 18.11 23.57 6.19
C LYS A 261 19.62 23.54 5.97
N GLY A 262 20.31 22.50 6.48
CA GLY A 262 21.75 22.36 6.34
C GLY A 262 22.18 22.28 4.87
N TYR A 263 21.50 21.46 4.07
CA TYR A 263 21.75 21.34 2.63
C TYR A 263 21.58 22.67 1.90
N TYR A 264 20.52 23.43 2.21
CA TYR A 264 20.28 24.74 1.60
C TYR A 264 21.34 25.75 1.99
N GLU A 265 21.78 25.75 3.25
CA GLU A 265 22.83 26.65 3.75
C GLU A 265 24.18 26.38 3.07
N SER A 266 24.51 25.12 2.78
CA SER A 266 25.75 24.74 2.11
C SER A 266 25.71 24.89 0.58
N HIS A 267 24.61 24.53 -0.08
CA HIS A 267 24.53 24.48 -1.56
C HIS A 267 23.76 25.64 -2.19
N LYS A 268 23.07 26.47 -1.39
CA LYS A 268 22.18 27.54 -1.87
C LYS A 268 21.03 27.06 -2.78
N GLY A 269 20.71 25.78 -2.73
CA GLY A 269 19.65 25.12 -3.47
C GLY A 269 18.97 24.02 -2.62
N LEU A 270 17.89 23.46 -3.13
CA LEU A 270 17.23 22.31 -2.50
C LEU A 270 17.84 21.00 -3.02
N PRO A 271 17.83 19.92 -2.22
CA PRO A 271 18.04 18.58 -2.76
C PRO A 271 16.87 18.20 -3.68
N GLU A 272 17.07 17.20 -4.54
CA GLU A 272 16.01 16.68 -5.43
C GLU A 272 14.85 16.08 -4.61
N ASP A 273 15.20 15.26 -3.62
CA ASP A 273 14.30 14.64 -2.66
C ASP A 273 14.93 14.55 -1.26
N VAL A 274 14.17 14.00 -0.32
CA VAL A 274 14.67 13.62 1.01
C VAL A 274 14.09 12.26 1.39
N THR A 275 14.95 11.38 1.89
CA THR A 275 14.53 10.09 2.41
C THR A 275 14.00 10.23 3.84
N ILE A 276 12.75 9.83 4.08
CA ILE A 276 12.13 9.74 5.41
C ILE A 276 11.57 8.32 5.54
N ASN A 277 11.96 7.58 6.58
CA ASN A 277 11.51 6.19 6.76
C ASN A 277 11.74 5.29 5.53
N SER A 278 12.90 5.40 4.87
CA SER A 278 13.23 4.63 3.66
C SER A 278 12.34 4.92 2.44
N TYR A 279 11.66 6.08 2.42
CA TYR A 279 10.93 6.57 1.26
C TYR A 279 11.41 7.96 0.86
N ASP A 280 11.58 8.16 -0.44
CA ASP A 280 11.98 9.46 -0.98
C ASP A 280 10.75 10.34 -1.23
N TYR A 281 10.79 11.53 -0.63
CA TYR A 281 9.76 12.55 -0.74
C TYR A 281 10.29 13.71 -1.58
N SER A 282 9.54 14.09 -2.60
CA SER A 282 9.84 15.27 -3.40
C SER A 282 9.77 16.53 -2.56
N MET A 283 10.46 17.59 -3.00
CA MET A 283 10.37 18.90 -2.34
C MET A 283 8.92 19.44 -2.26
N GLY A 284 8.05 19.11 -3.22
CA GLY A 284 6.63 19.43 -3.15
C GLY A 284 5.91 18.75 -1.97
N GLN A 285 6.20 17.47 -1.76
CA GLN A 285 5.69 16.72 -0.61
C GLN A 285 6.28 17.24 0.70
N VAL A 286 7.55 17.59 0.73
CA VAL A 286 8.20 18.20 1.90
C VAL A 286 7.53 19.51 2.29
N LEU A 287 7.25 20.41 1.34
CA LEU A 287 6.55 21.66 1.65
C LEU A 287 5.17 21.38 2.26
N CYS A 288 4.43 20.43 1.69
CA CYS A 288 3.13 19.99 2.23
C CYS A 288 3.26 19.47 3.66
N LEU A 289 4.23 18.58 3.91
CA LEU A 289 4.54 18.03 5.23
C LEU A 289 4.81 19.16 6.23
N PHE A 290 5.72 20.07 5.91
CA PHE A 290 6.11 21.13 6.83
C PHE A 290 4.96 22.08 7.15
N CYS A 291 4.16 22.47 6.15
CA CYS A 291 2.96 23.27 6.38
C CYS A 291 1.97 22.55 7.30
N LYS A 292 1.69 21.25 7.08
CA LYS A 292 0.82 20.44 7.95
C LYS A 292 1.36 20.39 9.39
N VAL A 293 2.65 20.14 9.56
CA VAL A 293 3.30 20.06 10.88
C VAL A 293 3.17 21.40 11.61
N VAL A 294 3.51 22.52 10.96
CA VAL A 294 3.45 23.86 11.57
C VAL A 294 2.03 24.23 11.99
N VAL A 295 1.02 23.94 11.15
CA VAL A 295 -0.40 24.17 11.49
C VAL A 295 -0.83 23.28 12.66
N LYS A 296 -0.46 22.00 12.66
CA LYS A 296 -0.80 21.06 13.75
C LYS A 296 -0.16 21.41 15.09
N ILE A 297 1.12 21.80 15.08
CA ILE A 297 1.80 22.29 16.30
C ILE A 297 1.05 23.50 16.85
N SER A 298 0.60 24.41 15.98
CA SER A 298 -0.13 25.60 16.41
C SER A 298 -1.51 25.31 16.97
N SER A 299 -2.14 24.20 16.61
CA SER A 299 -3.47 23.81 17.10
C SER A 299 -3.45 22.85 18.29
N GLY A 300 -2.27 22.48 18.81
CA GLY A 300 -2.13 21.64 20.00
C GLY A 300 -2.37 20.14 19.76
N TYR A 301 -2.50 19.70 18.50
CA TYR A 301 -2.79 18.30 18.17
C TYR A 301 -1.51 17.52 17.84
N ALA A 302 -1.15 16.57 18.72
CA ALA A 302 -0.15 15.54 18.44
C ALA A 302 -0.79 14.39 17.65
N SER A 303 -0.94 14.55 16.33
CA SER A 303 -1.45 13.46 15.49
C SER A 303 -0.58 13.20 14.27
N ARG A 304 -0.49 11.91 13.95
CA ARG A 304 0.03 11.32 12.72
C ARG A 304 -0.36 12.14 11.47
N ILE A 305 0.57 12.34 10.53
CA ILE A 305 0.41 13.22 9.36
C ILE A 305 0.32 12.37 8.11
N SER A 306 -0.88 12.29 7.52
CA SER A 306 -1.07 11.63 6.23
C SER A 306 -0.52 12.48 5.08
N MET A 307 0.24 11.84 4.20
CA MET A 307 0.96 12.36 3.06
C MET A 307 0.27 11.86 1.81
N GLY A 308 -0.25 12.80 1.03
CA GLY A 308 -0.71 12.51 -0.33
C GLY A 308 0.46 12.52 -1.31
N ASN A 309 0.16 12.13 -2.54
CA ASN A 309 1.02 12.49 -3.65
C ASN A 309 0.92 14.00 -3.85
N VAL A 310 2.04 14.71 -3.96
CA VAL A 310 2.07 16.16 -4.21
C VAL A 310 3.18 16.41 -5.21
N ASN A 311 2.82 16.94 -6.39
CA ASN A 311 3.83 17.31 -7.37
C ASN A 311 4.63 18.52 -6.89
N SER A 312 5.90 18.60 -7.27
CA SER A 312 6.70 19.81 -7.06
C SER A 312 6.13 21.01 -7.84
N ALA A 313 6.55 22.22 -7.47
CA ALA A 313 6.21 23.41 -8.24
C ALA A 313 6.76 23.30 -9.67
N ILE A 314 6.02 23.81 -10.66
CA ILE A 314 6.46 23.80 -12.07
C ILE A 314 7.70 24.68 -12.24
N VAL A 315 7.69 25.84 -11.57
CA VAL A 315 8.81 26.77 -11.51
C VAL A 315 8.84 27.40 -10.12
N SER A 316 10.02 27.56 -9.53
CA SER A 316 10.20 28.40 -8.35
C SER A 316 10.36 29.86 -8.80
N SER A 317 9.31 30.68 -8.70
CA SER A 317 9.31 32.07 -9.18
C SER A 317 8.84 33.04 -8.11
N GLY A 318 9.08 34.34 -8.25
CA GLY A 318 8.64 35.35 -7.28
C GLY A 318 9.74 36.35 -6.93
N SER A 319 9.34 37.48 -6.33
CA SER A 319 10.23 38.54 -5.86
C SER A 319 9.73 39.05 -4.51
N TYR A 320 10.67 39.33 -3.61
CA TYR A 320 10.37 39.74 -2.23
C TYR A 320 11.51 40.57 -1.64
N ASN A 321 11.18 41.36 -0.62
CA ASN A 321 12.15 42.12 0.18
C ASN A 321 12.59 41.30 1.40
N PRO A 322 13.90 41.25 1.73
CA PRO A 322 14.37 40.59 2.95
C PRO A 322 13.72 41.18 4.20
N GLY A 323 13.38 40.34 5.17
CA GLY A 323 12.70 40.82 6.37
C GLY A 323 12.21 39.70 7.29
N LYS A 324 11.41 40.09 8.29
CA LYS A 324 10.80 39.16 9.25
C LYS A 324 9.37 38.84 8.84
N ILE A 325 9.05 37.56 8.74
CA ILE A 325 7.67 37.06 8.67
C ILE A 325 7.26 36.58 10.06
N TYR A 326 6.24 37.20 10.64
CA TYR A 326 5.77 36.89 11.99
C TYR A 326 4.90 35.63 12.04
N LYS A 327 4.75 35.08 13.25
CA LYS A 327 4.04 33.81 13.49
C LYS A 327 2.65 33.71 12.90
N SER A 328 1.82 34.72 13.10
CA SER A 328 0.46 34.75 12.54
C SER A 328 0.48 34.70 11.01
N GLU A 329 1.47 35.35 10.38
CA GLU A 329 1.58 35.39 8.94
C GLU A 329 2.07 34.08 8.35
N TYR A 330 3.17 33.49 8.84
CA TYR A 330 3.64 32.22 8.27
C TYR A 330 2.63 31.09 8.51
N LEU A 331 1.82 31.14 9.59
CA LEU A 331 0.73 30.17 9.80
C LEU A 331 -0.38 30.33 8.75
N ARG A 332 -0.78 31.57 8.46
CA ARG A 332 -1.75 31.88 7.40
C ARG A 332 -1.23 31.47 6.02
N VAL A 333 0.05 31.70 5.75
CA VAL A 333 0.70 31.27 4.51
C VAL A 333 0.70 29.74 4.40
N ALA A 334 0.98 29.01 5.49
CA ALA A 334 0.93 27.55 5.51
C ALA A 334 -0.47 27.04 5.14
N GLY A 335 -1.52 27.61 5.75
CA GLY A 335 -2.90 27.27 5.41
C GLY A 335 -3.25 27.50 3.93
N ARG A 336 -2.83 28.64 3.35
CA ARG A 336 -3.04 28.94 1.93
C ARG A 336 -2.31 27.97 0.99
N ILE A 337 -1.08 27.58 1.35
CA ILE A 337 -0.31 26.58 0.59
C ILE A 337 -1.03 25.23 0.62
N LEU A 338 -1.55 24.81 1.77
CA LEU A 338 -2.28 23.55 1.90
C LEU A 338 -3.56 23.56 1.05
N ALA A 339 -4.34 24.64 1.09
CA ALA A 339 -5.53 24.80 0.25
C ALA A 339 -5.18 24.77 -1.26
N PHE A 340 -4.07 25.40 -1.65
CA PHE A 340 -3.58 25.32 -3.04
C PHE A 340 -3.23 23.88 -3.44
N ILE A 341 -2.50 23.15 -2.59
CA ILE A 341 -2.10 21.77 -2.86
C ILE A 341 -3.31 20.85 -2.98
N GLU A 342 -4.33 21.06 -2.15
CA GLU A 342 -5.59 20.31 -2.20
C GLU A 342 -6.31 20.46 -3.54
N ILE A 343 -6.33 21.68 -4.09
CA ILE A 343 -7.02 21.99 -5.36
C ILE A 343 -6.20 21.53 -6.58
N TYR A 344 -4.88 21.80 -6.58
CA TYR A 344 -4.05 21.66 -7.78
C TYR A 344 -3.12 20.45 -7.76
N ASN A 345 -3.12 19.66 -6.68
CA ASN A 345 -2.28 18.48 -6.49
C ASN A 345 -0.78 18.74 -6.74
N ARG A 346 -0.32 19.97 -6.49
CA ARG A 346 1.06 20.41 -6.65
C ARG A 346 1.40 21.56 -5.70
N ALA A 347 2.68 21.70 -5.36
CA ALA A 347 3.16 22.88 -4.64
C ALA A 347 3.04 24.16 -5.50
N PRO A 348 2.76 25.32 -4.88
CA PRO A 348 2.68 26.57 -5.61
C PRO A 348 4.08 27.07 -6.01
N ASN A 349 4.15 27.83 -7.09
CA ASN A 349 5.40 28.44 -7.56
C ASN A 349 5.96 29.48 -6.58
N TYR A 350 5.06 30.12 -5.81
CA TYR A 350 5.32 31.08 -4.74
C TYR A 350 4.15 31.14 -3.76
N ALA A 351 4.35 31.81 -2.62
CA ALA A 351 3.24 32.25 -1.78
C ALA A 351 3.39 33.74 -1.45
N SER A 352 2.27 34.47 -1.43
CA SER A 352 2.24 35.91 -1.16
C SER A 352 2.31 36.18 0.35
N THR A 353 3.16 37.14 0.70
CA THR A 353 3.39 37.64 2.07
C THR A 353 3.43 39.17 2.07
N SER A 354 3.51 39.77 3.24
CA SER A 354 3.76 41.19 3.48
C SER A 354 5.08 41.68 2.85
N LEU A 355 6.02 40.77 2.60
CA LEU A 355 7.32 41.05 1.99
C LEU A 355 7.36 40.79 0.47
N GLY A 356 6.26 40.31 -0.13
CA GLY A 356 6.19 39.97 -1.55
C GLY A 356 5.91 38.49 -1.80
N ARG A 357 6.25 38.01 -3.00
CA ARG A 357 6.00 36.65 -3.48
C ARG A 357 7.21 35.78 -3.20
N ILE A 358 7.15 34.99 -2.14
CA ILE A 358 8.26 34.13 -1.71
C ILE A 358 8.31 32.89 -2.62
N PRO A 359 9.40 32.65 -3.36
CA PRO A 359 9.50 31.51 -4.28
C PRO A 359 9.44 30.16 -3.56
N PHE A 360 8.98 29.12 -4.26
CA PHE A 360 8.88 27.74 -3.76
C PHE A 360 10.13 27.26 -2.99
N GLN A 361 11.33 27.44 -3.55
CA GLN A 361 12.57 27.04 -2.88
C GLN A 361 12.77 27.76 -1.54
N ARG A 362 12.44 29.06 -1.49
CA ARG A 362 12.53 29.88 -0.28
C ARG A 362 11.47 29.53 0.74
N LEU A 363 10.27 29.12 0.32
CA LEU A 363 9.23 28.63 1.23
C LEU A 363 9.68 27.38 1.97
N ILE A 364 10.29 26.41 1.27
CA ILE A 364 10.80 25.20 1.91
C ILE A 364 11.89 25.53 2.92
N TYR A 365 12.83 26.40 2.54
CA TYR A 365 13.87 26.86 3.45
C TYR A 365 13.28 27.59 4.67
N MET A 366 12.33 28.50 4.47
CA MET A 366 11.63 29.22 5.54
C MET A 366 10.97 28.25 6.53
N TYR A 367 10.20 27.28 6.06
CA TYR A 367 9.56 26.29 6.94
C TYR A 367 10.56 25.30 7.56
N SER A 368 11.68 25.00 6.88
CA SER A 368 12.77 24.21 7.46
C SER A 368 13.36 24.93 8.68
N LYS A 369 13.59 26.24 8.59
CA LYS A 369 14.04 27.06 9.74
C LYS A 369 13.03 27.08 10.88
N ILE A 370 11.73 27.21 10.56
CA ILE A 370 10.65 27.20 11.56
C ILE A 370 10.63 25.87 12.34
N LEU A 371 10.70 24.73 11.63
CA LEU A 371 10.66 23.42 12.26
C LEU A 371 11.97 23.05 12.97
N ASN A 372 13.12 23.48 12.46
CA ASN A 372 14.40 23.37 13.15
C ASN A 372 14.35 24.10 14.50
N PHE A 373 13.84 25.34 14.53
CA PHE A 373 13.63 26.09 15.77
C PHE A 373 12.71 25.33 16.73
N TYR A 374 11.57 24.82 16.24
CA TYR A 374 10.66 24.02 17.07
C TYR A 374 11.35 22.78 17.67
N GLY A 375 12.18 22.08 16.89
CA GLY A 375 12.94 20.93 17.36
C GLY A 375 13.88 21.22 18.52
N PHE A 376 14.47 22.41 18.57
CA PHE A 376 15.37 22.82 19.66
C PHE A 376 14.62 23.40 20.88
N TYR A 377 13.57 24.20 20.65
CA TYR A 377 12.96 25.01 21.70
C TYR A 377 11.57 24.52 22.15
N GLY A 378 11.02 23.48 21.52
CA GLY A 378 9.70 22.92 21.85
C GLY A 378 8.52 23.87 21.54
N ARG A 379 8.76 25.00 20.88
CA ARG A 379 7.75 26.00 20.51
C ARG A 379 8.04 26.60 19.13
N LEU A 380 6.99 27.04 18.44
CA LEU A 380 7.16 27.80 17.19
C LEU A 380 7.83 29.17 17.45
N PRO A 381 8.69 29.66 16.54
CA PRO A 381 9.34 30.95 16.70
C PRO A 381 8.35 32.13 16.62
N GLY A 382 8.69 33.28 17.18
CA GLY A 382 7.85 34.49 17.05
C GLY A 382 7.86 35.06 15.63
N TYR A 383 8.95 34.84 14.89
CA TYR A 383 9.13 35.22 13.49
C TYR A 383 10.21 34.35 12.84
N VAL A 384 10.28 34.37 11.51
CA VAL A 384 11.38 33.83 10.72
C VAL A 384 11.93 34.92 9.81
N THR A 385 13.25 35.05 9.73
CA THR A 385 13.91 35.92 8.74
C THR A 385 14.07 35.16 7.44
N ILE A 386 13.69 35.78 6.32
CA ILE A 386 13.80 35.17 4.98
C ILE A 386 14.83 35.85 4.10
#